data_AF-A0A1B6FNK2-F1
#
_entry.id   AF-A0A1B6FNK2-F1
#
_cell.length_a   1.000
_cell.length_b   1.000
_cell.length_c   1.000
_cell.angle_alpha   90.00
_cell.angle_beta   90.00
_cell.angle_gamma   90.00
#
_symmetry.space_group_name_H-M   'P 1'
#
loop_
_entity.id
_entity.type
_entity.pdbx_description
1 polymer ?
#
loop_
_entity_poly.entity_id
_entity_poly.type
_entity_poly.pdbx_seq_one_letter_code
_entity_poly.pdbx_strand_id
1 'polypeptide(L)'
;KGVQDIASQLVENSPGNKIKVILGGGRGNFIPRENQDEYGNKGLRGDGKDLIKVWKSLKELANVSASYITSRDQLLDLDVNNTDFVLGLFHHGHLDYHLHADSSIQPTLAEMTILAIKMMQKEENGYFLFIEGGRIDHGHHENKAHLALDETVEFHKAIETAVKMTSEEDTLIVVTADHSHTMTINGYPRRGSNLFTTLMQTKDNLTYSTLSYANGPNPNRFERNNHEQHNISSDPRDDPDYTFPTIHLLNSATHDGQDVGVYARGPSAHLLVGNYEQSLIPHVMGYAARIGPAAAIAPNANTLLTSSSYSVTPTTILLLLAVLIFVKL
;
A
#
# COMPACT_ATOMS: atom_id res chain seq x y z
N LYS A 1 24.42 -10.45 21.84
CA LYS A 1 24.07 -10.84 20.45
C LYS A 1 22.56 -10.88 20.39
N GLY A 2 21.97 -9.80 19.91
CA GLY A 2 20.54 -9.52 20.03
C GLY A 2 19.86 -9.52 18.67
N VAL A 3 18.54 -9.63 18.70
CA VAL A 3 17.65 -9.52 17.55
C VAL A 3 17.92 -8.18 16.84
N GLN A 4 18.24 -8.21 15.54
CA GLN A 4 18.41 -7.00 14.74
C GLN A 4 17.04 -6.38 14.43
N ASP A 5 16.93 -5.06 14.54
CA ASP A 5 15.73 -4.32 14.11
C ASP A 5 15.57 -4.36 12.58
N ILE A 6 14.34 -4.13 12.11
CA ILE A 6 13.98 -4.24 10.68
C ILE A 6 14.79 -3.28 9.81
N ALA A 7 15.05 -2.05 10.26
CA ALA A 7 15.84 -1.09 9.47
C ALA A 7 17.30 -1.58 9.32
N SER A 8 17.88 -2.16 10.38
CA SER A 8 19.19 -2.83 10.29
C SER A 8 19.14 -4.02 9.34
N GLN A 9 18.11 -4.87 9.40
CA GLN A 9 17.97 -6.01 8.48
C GLN A 9 17.85 -5.56 7.01
N LEU A 10 17.12 -4.47 6.75
CA LEU A 10 16.97 -3.89 5.41
C LEU A 10 18.30 -3.41 4.83
N VAL A 11 19.16 -2.80 5.65
CA VAL A 11 20.42 -2.20 5.17
C VAL A 11 21.59 -3.18 5.21
N GLU A 12 21.68 -4.01 6.25
CA GLU A 12 22.86 -4.83 6.54
C GLU A 12 22.75 -6.26 5.99
N ASN A 13 21.53 -6.82 5.86
CA ASN A 13 21.32 -8.24 5.56
C ASN A 13 20.65 -8.49 4.20
N SER A 14 20.88 -9.68 3.63
CA SER A 14 20.13 -10.16 2.46
C SER A 14 18.74 -10.66 2.90
N PRO A 15 17.66 -10.42 2.12
CA PRO A 15 17.66 -9.78 0.79
C PRO A 15 17.66 -8.24 0.82
N GLY A 16 17.41 -7.61 1.96
CA GLY A 16 17.25 -6.15 2.07
C GLY A 16 18.38 -5.34 1.43
N ASN A 17 19.62 -5.67 1.75
CA ASN A 17 20.80 -4.96 1.27
C ASN A 17 21.03 -5.09 -0.26
N LYS A 18 20.29 -5.98 -0.94
CA LYS A 18 20.29 -6.19 -2.39
C LYS A 18 19.10 -5.53 -3.10
N ILE A 19 18.14 -4.98 -2.38
CA ILE A 19 16.99 -4.30 -2.99
C ILE A 19 17.50 -3.04 -3.73
N LYS A 20 17.18 -2.95 -5.03
CA LYS A 20 17.59 -1.84 -5.90
C LYS A 20 16.76 -0.57 -5.70
N VAL A 21 15.48 -0.73 -5.37
CA VAL A 21 14.54 0.38 -5.19
C VAL A 21 13.84 0.24 -3.84
N ILE A 22 14.09 1.17 -2.92
CA ILE A 22 13.36 1.28 -1.65
C ILE A 22 12.76 2.68 -1.61
N LEU A 23 11.43 2.80 -1.66
CA LEU A 23 10.71 4.07 -1.68
C LEU A 23 9.62 4.03 -0.60
N GLY A 24 9.55 5.03 0.25
CA GLY A 24 8.55 5.10 1.31
C GLY A 24 8.86 6.15 2.37
N GLY A 25 8.32 5.94 3.58
CA GLY A 25 8.60 6.76 4.76
C GLY A 25 9.59 6.09 5.71
N GLY A 26 9.58 6.51 6.97
CA GLY A 26 10.25 5.84 8.07
C GLY A 26 11.68 6.31 8.31
N ARG A 27 12.07 7.49 7.80
CA ARG A 27 13.43 8.05 7.92
C ARG A 27 13.93 8.08 9.37
N GLY A 28 13.05 8.35 10.33
CA GLY A 28 13.40 8.36 11.75
C GLY A 28 14.06 7.06 12.23
N ASN A 29 13.69 5.92 11.66
CA ASN A 29 14.22 4.60 12.03
C ASN A 29 15.65 4.34 11.51
N PHE A 30 16.18 5.21 10.66
CA PHE A 30 17.52 5.10 10.09
C PHE A 30 18.54 6.03 10.75
N ILE A 31 18.09 6.99 11.56
CA ILE A 31 18.91 8.08 12.09
C ILE A 31 19.08 7.94 13.62
N PRO A 32 20.29 8.17 14.18
CA PRO A 32 20.52 8.24 15.62
C PRO A 32 19.66 9.31 16.30
N ARG A 33 19.25 9.09 17.56
CA ARG A 33 18.50 10.09 18.37
C ARG A 33 19.21 11.43 18.54
N GLU A 34 20.54 11.44 18.42
CA GLU A 34 21.37 12.65 18.52
C GLU A 34 21.45 13.46 17.23
N ASN A 35 20.97 12.91 16.11
CA ASN A 35 21.01 13.54 14.79
C ASN A 35 19.60 13.96 14.36
N GLN A 36 19.55 14.89 13.40
CA GLN A 36 18.32 15.33 12.75
C GLN A 36 18.34 14.97 11.25
N ASP A 37 17.15 14.79 10.69
CA ASP A 37 16.95 14.69 9.25
C ASP A 37 16.97 16.07 8.57
N GLU A 38 16.83 16.05 7.24
CA GLU A 38 16.81 17.22 6.36
C GLU A 38 15.66 18.20 6.66
N TYR A 39 14.66 17.79 7.43
CA TYR A 39 13.50 18.59 7.84
C TYR A 39 13.52 18.94 9.34
N GLY A 40 14.64 18.67 10.04
CA GLY A 40 14.82 19.00 11.46
C GLY A 40 14.24 18.00 12.44
N ASN A 41 13.69 16.87 11.99
CA ASN A 41 13.14 15.84 12.87
C ASN A 41 14.27 14.99 13.46
N LYS A 42 14.16 14.65 14.76
CA LYS A 42 15.14 13.79 15.42
C LYS A 42 15.02 12.33 14.96
N GLY A 43 16.17 11.65 14.87
CA GLY A 43 16.21 10.21 14.68
C GLY A 43 15.61 9.43 15.86
N LEU A 44 15.32 8.15 15.65
CA LEU A 44 14.71 7.27 16.65
C LEU A 44 15.69 6.21 17.16
N ARG A 45 16.82 6.00 16.48
CA ARG A 45 17.76 4.92 16.79
C ARG A 45 18.54 5.18 18.09
N GLY A 46 18.44 4.25 19.03
CA GLY A 46 19.16 4.29 20.31
C GLY A 46 20.54 3.63 20.29
N ASP A 47 20.95 3.03 19.17
CA ASP A 47 22.23 2.33 19.03
C ASP A 47 23.34 3.19 18.40
N GLY A 48 23.04 4.47 18.12
CA GLY A 48 24.00 5.41 17.53
C GLY A 48 24.32 5.17 16.05
N LYS A 49 23.70 4.18 15.39
CA LYS A 49 23.95 3.88 13.98
C LYS A 49 23.19 4.85 13.07
N ASP A 50 23.87 5.35 12.06
CA ASP A 50 23.26 6.08 10.93
C ASP A 50 23.19 5.14 9.73
N LEU A 51 22.04 4.50 9.55
CA LEU A 51 21.85 3.47 8.55
C LEU A 51 21.81 4.02 7.12
N ILE A 52 21.48 5.31 6.94
CA ILE A 52 21.58 5.97 5.63
C ILE A 52 23.06 6.04 5.22
N LYS A 53 23.95 6.43 6.15
CA LYS A 53 25.40 6.42 5.89
C LYS A 53 25.93 5.01 5.65
N VAL A 54 25.50 4.03 6.46
CA VAL A 54 25.89 2.63 6.27
C VAL A 54 25.46 2.14 4.88
N TRP A 55 24.22 2.39 4.47
CA TRP A 55 23.72 2.02 3.15
C TRP A 55 24.56 2.64 2.03
N LYS A 56 24.84 3.96 2.10
CA LYS A 56 25.70 4.66 1.11
C LYS A 56 27.09 4.02 1.03
N SER A 57 27.75 3.81 2.16
CA SER A 57 29.08 3.19 2.20
C SER A 57 29.08 1.77 1.64
N LEU A 58 28.02 0.97 1.86
CA LEU A 58 27.90 -0.35 1.25
C LEU A 58 27.78 -0.29 -0.27
N LYS A 59 27.10 0.72 -0.83
CA LYS A 59 27.00 0.92 -2.29
C LYS A 59 28.31 1.43 -2.89
N GLU A 60 28.98 2.36 -2.22
CA GLU A 60 30.32 2.84 -2.59
C GLU A 60 31.34 1.68 -2.61
N LEU A 61 31.35 0.83 -1.58
CA LEU A 61 32.21 -0.36 -1.51
C LEU A 61 31.91 -1.38 -2.61
N ALA A 62 30.65 -1.48 -3.05
CA ALA A 62 30.24 -2.33 -4.15
C ALA A 62 30.53 -1.71 -5.54
N ASN A 63 31.03 -0.47 -5.60
CA ASN A 63 31.29 0.28 -6.82
C ASN A 63 30.06 0.35 -7.76
N VAL A 64 28.89 0.62 -7.17
CA VAL A 64 27.62 0.82 -7.89
C VAL A 64 27.10 2.23 -7.66
N SER A 65 26.39 2.79 -8.64
CA SER A 65 25.80 4.12 -8.51
C SER A 65 24.58 4.08 -7.61
N ALA A 66 24.52 4.95 -6.61
CA ALA A 66 23.43 4.97 -5.65
C ALA A 66 22.96 6.39 -5.32
N SER A 67 21.65 6.56 -5.19
CA SER A 67 21.01 7.84 -4.87
C SER A 67 20.15 7.71 -3.61
N TYR A 68 20.34 8.64 -2.68
CA TYR A 68 19.45 8.81 -1.54
C TYR A 68 18.62 10.07 -1.76
N ILE A 69 17.30 9.93 -1.79
CA ILE A 69 16.34 11.00 -2.10
C ILE A 69 15.32 11.15 -0.97
N THR A 70 14.87 12.37 -0.73
CA THR A 70 14.04 12.75 0.43
C THR A 70 12.85 13.62 0.06
N SER A 71 12.74 14.09 -1.18
CA SER A 71 11.63 14.91 -1.67
C SER A 71 11.07 14.41 -3.01
N ARG A 72 9.87 14.87 -3.35
CA ARG A 72 9.22 14.61 -4.63
C ARG A 72 10.02 15.13 -5.82
N ASP A 73 10.57 16.34 -5.74
CA ASP A 73 11.39 16.89 -6.83
C ASP A 73 12.62 16.02 -7.10
N GLN A 74 13.29 15.54 -6.06
CA GLN A 74 14.42 14.60 -6.22
C GLN A 74 13.99 13.26 -6.80
N LEU A 75 12.76 12.81 -6.54
CA LEU A 75 12.21 11.61 -7.17
C LEU A 75 11.94 11.84 -8.67
N LEU A 76 11.39 13.00 -9.04
CA LEU A 76 11.05 13.32 -10.43
C LEU A 76 12.29 13.61 -11.28
N ASP A 77 13.31 14.22 -10.70
CA ASP A 77 14.56 14.60 -11.36
C ASP A 77 15.63 13.50 -11.35
N LEU A 78 15.37 12.35 -10.73
CA LEU A 78 16.34 11.27 -10.64
C LEU A 78 16.73 10.75 -12.02
N ASP A 79 18.03 10.77 -12.33
CA ASP A 79 18.57 10.17 -13.55
C ASP A 79 18.61 8.64 -13.44
N VAL A 80 17.52 8.02 -13.86
CA VAL A 80 17.35 6.56 -13.87
C VAL A 80 18.48 5.84 -14.62
N ASN A 81 19.02 6.42 -15.70
CA ASN A 81 20.03 5.74 -16.51
C ASN A 81 21.36 5.58 -15.78
N ASN A 82 21.66 6.51 -14.86
CA ASN A 82 22.93 6.56 -14.15
C ASN A 82 22.82 6.19 -12.66
N THR A 83 21.69 5.64 -12.20
CA THR A 83 21.48 5.21 -10.81
C THR A 83 21.17 3.71 -10.75
N ASP A 84 21.99 2.90 -10.06
CA ASP A 84 21.75 1.45 -9.90
C ASP A 84 20.88 1.14 -8.68
N PHE A 85 21.02 1.94 -7.62
CA PHE A 85 20.29 1.79 -6.35
C PHE A 85 19.65 3.11 -5.92
N VAL A 86 18.41 3.08 -5.46
CA VAL A 86 17.74 4.24 -4.87
C VAL A 86 17.15 3.89 -3.50
N LEU A 87 17.44 4.75 -2.53
CA LEU A 87 16.79 4.79 -1.23
C LEU A 87 16.04 6.13 -1.11
N GLY A 88 14.72 6.09 -1.30
CA GLY A 88 13.83 7.23 -1.14
C GLY A 88 13.05 7.15 0.16
N LEU A 89 13.36 8.04 1.11
CA LEU A 89 12.67 8.13 2.39
C LEU A 89 12.02 9.51 2.50
N PHE A 90 10.73 9.64 2.20
CA PHE A 90 10.03 10.92 1.99
C PHE A 90 9.39 11.54 3.24
N HIS A 91 9.31 10.78 4.33
CA HIS A 91 8.75 11.26 5.59
C HIS A 91 9.43 10.62 6.81
N HIS A 92 9.32 11.26 7.98
CA HIS A 92 9.93 10.79 9.23
C HIS A 92 9.36 9.44 9.68
N GLY A 93 8.02 9.32 9.68
CA GLY A 93 7.26 8.10 9.90
C GLY A 93 6.61 7.62 8.62
N HIS A 94 5.35 7.17 8.66
CA HIS A 94 4.56 6.93 7.45
C HIS A 94 4.48 8.20 6.59
N LEU A 95 4.31 8.07 5.27
CA LEU A 95 3.85 9.20 4.47
C LEU A 95 2.51 9.69 5.00
N ASP A 96 2.20 10.95 4.74
CA ASP A 96 0.89 11.51 5.07
C ASP A 96 -0.21 10.85 4.24
N TYR A 97 -1.47 10.98 4.67
CA TYR A 97 -2.58 10.63 3.79
C TYR A 97 -2.51 11.50 2.54
N HIS A 98 -2.83 10.95 1.37
CA HIS A 98 -2.78 11.62 0.08
C HIS A 98 -3.57 12.95 0.10
N LEU A 99 -4.75 13.01 0.74
CA LEU A 99 -5.51 14.26 0.90
C LEU A 99 -4.81 15.32 1.78
N HIS A 100 -3.88 14.92 2.64
CA HIS A 100 -3.17 15.79 3.58
C HIS A 100 -1.71 16.04 3.19
N ALA A 101 -1.17 15.25 2.27
CA ALA A 101 0.22 15.33 1.85
C ALA A 101 0.48 16.65 1.10
N ASP A 102 1.57 17.31 1.45
CA ASP A 102 2.08 18.43 0.64
C ASP A 102 2.67 17.88 -0.65
N SER A 103 1.96 18.09 -1.77
CA SER A 103 2.36 17.61 -3.10
C SER A 103 3.64 18.26 -3.63
N SER A 104 4.18 19.29 -2.97
CA SER A 104 5.52 19.83 -3.29
C SER A 104 6.64 19.04 -2.60
N ILE A 105 6.34 18.29 -1.54
CA ILE A 105 7.33 17.59 -0.71
C ILE A 105 7.24 16.08 -0.90
N GLN A 106 6.04 15.49 -0.84
CA GLN A 106 5.84 14.05 -0.86
C GLN A 106 5.35 13.56 -2.22
N PRO A 107 5.98 12.52 -2.80
CA PRO A 107 5.52 11.92 -4.05
C PRO A 107 4.25 11.10 -3.82
N THR A 108 3.43 10.98 -4.86
CA THR A 108 2.26 10.08 -4.81
C THR A 108 2.69 8.61 -4.96
N LEU A 109 1.79 7.67 -4.64
CA LEU A 109 2.10 6.25 -4.79
C LEU A 109 2.26 5.87 -6.27
N ALA A 110 1.49 6.51 -7.14
CA ALA A 110 1.67 6.40 -8.59
C ALA A 110 3.06 6.91 -9.03
N GLU A 111 3.54 8.04 -8.53
CA GLU A 111 4.87 8.57 -8.87
C GLU A 111 6.01 7.66 -8.40
N MET A 112 5.92 7.13 -7.18
CA MET A 112 6.86 6.12 -6.67
C MET A 112 6.84 4.84 -7.53
N THR A 113 5.66 4.42 -7.98
CA THR A 113 5.50 3.27 -8.88
C THR A 113 6.17 3.52 -10.24
N ILE A 114 6.02 4.71 -10.83
CA ILE A 114 6.68 5.09 -12.08
C ILE A 114 8.19 4.97 -11.93
N LEU A 115 8.76 5.57 -10.88
CA LEU A 115 10.20 5.53 -10.66
C LEU A 115 10.68 4.09 -10.46
N ALA A 116 9.98 3.30 -9.64
CA ALA A 116 10.35 1.92 -9.37
C ALA A 116 10.37 1.07 -10.65
N ILE A 117 9.35 1.19 -11.49
CA ILE A 117 9.30 0.45 -12.77
C ILE A 117 10.42 0.91 -13.70
N LYS A 118 10.65 2.23 -13.85
CA LYS A 118 11.74 2.75 -14.70
C LYS A 118 13.10 2.23 -14.26
N MET A 119 13.36 2.22 -12.95
CA MET A 119 14.60 1.68 -12.37
C MET A 119 14.76 0.19 -12.66
N MET A 120 13.69 -0.60 -12.45
CA MET A 120 13.75 -2.05 -12.60
C MET A 120 13.68 -2.53 -14.06
N GLN A 121 13.16 -1.74 -14.99
CA GLN A 121 13.14 -2.07 -16.43
C GLN A 121 14.54 -2.19 -17.05
N LYS A 122 15.58 -1.72 -16.36
CA LYS A 122 16.98 -1.92 -16.74
C LYS A 122 17.47 -3.34 -16.48
N GLU A 123 16.76 -4.12 -15.66
CA GLU A 123 17.12 -5.50 -15.34
C GLU A 123 16.60 -6.47 -16.41
N GLU A 124 17.51 -6.97 -17.25
CA GLU A 124 17.17 -7.87 -18.37
C GLU A 124 16.60 -9.23 -17.92
N ASN A 125 16.92 -9.68 -16.70
CA ASN A 125 16.45 -10.96 -16.14
C ASN A 125 15.10 -10.84 -15.41
N GLY A 126 14.37 -9.74 -15.61
CA GLY A 126 13.13 -9.48 -14.92
C GLY A 126 13.31 -8.93 -13.51
N TYR A 127 12.18 -8.69 -12.83
CA TYR A 127 12.17 -8.05 -11.51
C TYR A 127 10.94 -8.41 -10.70
N PHE A 128 11.07 -8.26 -9.38
CA PHE A 128 9.96 -8.27 -8.44
C PHE A 128 9.75 -6.87 -7.87
N LEU A 129 8.51 -6.40 -7.84
CA LEU A 129 8.12 -5.16 -7.17
C LEU A 129 6.98 -5.43 -6.19
N PHE A 130 7.08 -4.85 -5.00
CA PHE A 130 6.03 -4.81 -3.99
C PHE A 130 5.64 -3.35 -3.77
N ILE A 131 4.37 -3.04 -4.00
CA ILE A 131 3.78 -1.70 -3.88
C ILE A 131 2.57 -1.82 -2.96
N GLU A 132 2.48 -0.96 -1.95
CA GLU A 132 1.51 -1.09 -0.87
C GLU A 132 0.72 0.21 -0.69
N GLY A 133 -0.61 0.12 -0.72
CA GLY A 133 -1.51 1.19 -0.28
C GLY A 133 -1.66 1.20 1.24
N GLY A 134 -0.55 1.28 1.99
CA GLY A 134 -0.54 0.95 3.42
C GLY A 134 -1.34 1.89 4.32
N ARG A 135 -1.64 3.10 3.87
CA ARG A 135 -2.45 4.07 4.63
C ARG A 135 -3.96 3.77 4.59
N ILE A 136 -4.42 2.87 3.70
CA ILE A 136 -5.83 2.40 3.69
C ILE A 136 -6.19 1.82 5.06
N ASP A 137 -5.30 0.97 5.60
CA ASP A 137 -5.42 0.34 6.90
C ASP A 137 -5.55 1.37 8.04
N HIS A 138 -4.65 2.34 8.08
CA HIS A 138 -4.68 3.40 9.10
C HIS A 138 -5.97 4.22 9.06
N GLY A 139 -6.46 4.53 7.85
CA GLY A 139 -7.73 5.24 7.67
C GLY A 139 -8.89 4.46 8.27
N HIS A 140 -8.90 3.13 8.12
CA HIS A 140 -9.91 2.27 8.73
C HIS A 140 -9.73 2.11 10.25
N HIS A 141 -8.51 2.00 10.76
CA HIS A 141 -8.23 2.02 12.20
C HIS A 141 -8.77 3.27 12.89
N GLU A 142 -8.70 4.41 12.21
CA GLU A 142 -9.23 5.70 12.66
C GLU A 142 -10.74 5.88 12.39
N ASN A 143 -11.42 4.90 11.76
CA ASN A 143 -12.79 5.02 11.24
C ASN A 143 -13.00 6.20 10.28
N LYS A 144 -11.93 6.68 9.63
CA LYS A 144 -11.97 7.78 8.65
C LYS A 144 -12.13 7.22 7.24
N ALA A 145 -13.35 6.83 6.91
CA ALA A 145 -13.66 6.20 5.62
C ALA A 145 -13.31 7.09 4.42
N HIS A 146 -13.34 8.42 4.57
CA HIS A 146 -12.86 9.36 3.54
C HIS A 146 -11.40 9.11 3.18
N LEU A 147 -10.51 9.10 4.19
CA LEU A 147 -9.09 8.87 3.99
C LEU A 147 -8.82 7.45 3.48
N ALA A 148 -9.45 6.44 4.06
CA ALA A 148 -9.26 5.05 3.62
C ALA A 148 -9.64 4.83 2.15
N LEU A 149 -10.75 5.43 1.70
CA LEU A 149 -11.19 5.31 0.31
C LEU A 149 -10.36 6.17 -0.65
N ASP A 150 -9.93 7.36 -0.25
CA ASP A 150 -9.00 8.16 -1.07
C ASP A 150 -7.66 7.46 -1.24
N GLU A 151 -7.10 6.88 -0.18
CA GLU A 151 -5.90 6.04 -0.26
C GLU A 151 -6.10 4.84 -1.18
N THR A 152 -7.31 4.26 -1.19
CA THR A 152 -7.61 3.15 -2.10
C THR A 152 -7.70 3.62 -3.55
N VAL A 153 -8.20 4.82 -3.80
CA VAL A 153 -8.17 5.46 -5.13
C VAL A 153 -6.74 5.73 -5.56
N GLU A 154 -5.88 6.20 -4.65
CA GLU A 154 -4.46 6.44 -4.95
C GLU A 154 -3.72 5.13 -5.26
N PHE A 155 -3.98 4.07 -4.50
CA PHE A 155 -3.47 2.74 -4.81
C PHE A 155 -3.98 2.20 -6.16
N HIS A 156 -5.25 2.47 -6.51
CA HIS A 156 -5.75 2.14 -7.84
C HIS A 156 -4.98 2.87 -8.96
N LYS A 157 -4.61 4.15 -8.79
CA LYS A 157 -3.77 4.87 -9.77
C LYS A 157 -2.38 4.25 -9.92
N ALA A 158 -1.80 3.73 -8.83
CA ALA A 158 -0.53 3.00 -8.89
C ALA A 158 -0.65 1.68 -9.68
N ILE A 159 -1.74 0.92 -9.48
CA ILE A 159 -2.04 -0.26 -10.30
C ILE A 159 -2.20 0.13 -11.78
N GLU A 160 -3.00 1.16 -12.06
CA GLU A 160 -3.25 1.61 -13.44
C GLU A 160 -1.95 2.04 -14.14
N THR A 161 -1.08 2.73 -13.40
CA THR A 161 0.26 3.12 -13.85
C THR A 161 1.09 1.91 -14.23
N ALA A 162 1.17 0.91 -13.34
CA ALA A 162 1.95 -0.28 -13.60
C ALA A 162 1.40 -1.09 -14.78
N VAL A 163 0.08 -1.21 -14.89
CA VAL A 163 -0.63 -1.80 -16.03
C VAL A 163 -0.27 -1.11 -17.34
N LYS A 164 -0.12 0.22 -17.36
CA LYS A 164 0.27 1.01 -18.54
C LYS A 164 1.75 0.88 -18.89
N MET A 165 2.61 0.61 -17.90
CA MET A 165 4.06 0.58 -18.07
C MET A 165 4.63 -0.83 -18.28
N THR A 166 3.82 -1.88 -18.20
CA THR A 166 4.25 -3.27 -18.31
C THR A 166 3.40 -4.06 -19.31
N SER A 167 4.00 -5.10 -19.91
CA SER A 167 3.29 -5.96 -20.85
C SER A 167 2.65 -7.13 -20.11
N GLU A 168 1.41 -7.46 -20.46
CA GLU A 168 0.75 -8.66 -19.93
C GLU A 168 1.38 -9.97 -20.46
N GLU A 169 2.19 -9.89 -21.52
CA GLU A 169 2.87 -11.06 -22.07
C GLU A 169 4.03 -11.54 -21.19
N ASP A 170 4.67 -10.61 -20.46
CA ASP A 170 5.87 -10.88 -19.66
C ASP A 170 5.73 -10.49 -18.18
N THR A 171 4.63 -9.85 -17.77
CA THR A 171 4.46 -9.35 -16.41
C THR A 171 3.21 -9.91 -15.76
N LEU A 172 3.39 -10.64 -14.65
CA LEU A 172 2.31 -11.04 -13.75
C LEU A 172 2.07 -9.91 -12.73
N ILE A 173 0.87 -9.36 -12.77
CA ILE A 173 0.33 -8.35 -11.84
C ILE A 173 -0.63 -9.06 -10.90
N VAL A 174 -0.39 -9.00 -9.58
CA VAL A 174 -1.31 -9.51 -8.56
C VAL A 174 -1.68 -8.38 -7.60
N VAL A 175 -2.99 -8.19 -7.39
CA VAL A 175 -3.58 -7.23 -6.43
C VAL A 175 -4.34 -8.04 -5.38
N THR A 176 -4.04 -7.89 -4.09
CA THR A 176 -4.71 -8.62 -2.99
C THR A 176 -4.65 -7.84 -1.69
N ALA A 177 -5.57 -8.06 -0.76
CA ALA A 177 -5.39 -7.59 0.62
C ALA A 177 -4.51 -8.53 1.45
N ASP A 178 -3.92 -7.99 2.51
CA ASP A 178 -3.40 -8.78 3.63
C ASP A 178 -4.52 -9.18 4.59
N HIS A 179 -5.50 -8.30 4.83
CA HIS A 179 -6.74 -8.55 5.57
C HIS A 179 -7.85 -7.52 5.25
N SER A 180 -9.05 -7.72 5.79
CA SER A 180 -10.17 -6.78 5.68
C SER A 180 -10.24 -5.82 6.88
N HIS A 181 -11.25 -4.94 6.88
CA HIS A 181 -11.67 -4.09 7.99
C HIS A 181 -13.17 -4.19 8.23
N THR A 182 -13.61 -3.75 9.42
CA THR A 182 -15.01 -3.89 9.85
C THR A 182 -15.98 -2.86 9.24
N MET A 183 -15.60 -2.25 8.11
CA MET A 183 -16.42 -1.27 7.41
C MET A 183 -17.58 -1.97 6.70
N THR A 184 -18.77 -1.41 6.82
CA THR A 184 -20.00 -1.89 6.18
C THR A 184 -20.64 -0.81 5.33
N ILE A 185 -21.22 -1.21 4.19
CA ILE A 185 -22.05 -0.35 3.34
C ILE A 185 -23.52 -0.67 3.61
N ASN A 186 -24.21 0.20 4.33
CA ASN A 186 -25.61 0.07 4.70
C ASN A 186 -26.54 0.48 3.55
N GLY A 187 -27.66 -0.23 3.42
CA GLY A 187 -28.75 0.11 2.51
C GLY A 187 -29.72 1.11 3.13
N TYR A 188 -30.49 1.88 2.36
CA TYR A 188 -30.73 1.79 0.91
C TYR A 188 -30.55 3.15 0.19
N PRO A 189 -29.31 3.66 0.03
CA PRO A 189 -29.07 4.90 -0.71
C PRO A 189 -29.47 4.75 -2.18
N ARG A 190 -29.87 5.86 -2.82
CA ARG A 190 -30.21 5.86 -4.25
C ARG A 190 -28.95 5.71 -5.10
N ARG A 191 -29.08 5.10 -6.27
CA ARG A 191 -27.99 5.05 -7.25
C ARG A 191 -27.52 6.46 -7.59
N GLY A 192 -26.20 6.69 -7.54
CA GLY A 192 -25.58 7.99 -7.80
C GLY A 192 -25.49 8.92 -6.58
N SER A 193 -25.98 8.49 -5.40
CA SER A 193 -25.76 9.20 -4.15
C SER A 193 -24.27 9.17 -3.75
N ASN A 194 -23.83 10.22 -3.05
CA ASN A 194 -22.53 10.23 -2.38
C ASN A 194 -22.46 9.08 -1.36
N LEU A 195 -21.34 8.34 -1.34
CA LEU A 195 -21.11 7.22 -0.44
C LEU A 195 -21.12 7.65 1.05
N PHE A 196 -20.78 8.92 1.32
CA PHE A 196 -20.76 9.49 2.67
C PHE A 196 -22.11 10.06 3.12
N THR A 197 -23.18 9.73 2.40
CA THR A 197 -24.53 10.23 2.71
C THR A 197 -25.16 9.53 3.91
N THR A 198 -26.18 10.17 4.48
CA THR A 198 -27.03 9.62 5.54
C THR A 198 -28.42 9.33 5.01
N LEU A 199 -29.09 8.43 5.70
CA LEU A 199 -30.47 8.05 5.46
C LEU A 199 -31.27 8.32 6.73
N MET A 200 -32.54 8.65 6.52
CA MET A 200 -33.56 8.72 7.58
C MET A 200 -34.36 7.40 7.56
N GLN A 201 -35.21 7.17 8.56
CA GLN A 201 -36.08 5.98 8.76
C GLN A 201 -35.57 4.94 9.78
N THR A 202 -34.86 5.36 10.83
CA THR A 202 -34.60 4.48 11.99
C THR A 202 -35.81 4.47 12.94
N LYS A 203 -35.88 3.47 13.84
CA LYS A 203 -36.96 3.37 14.85
C LYS A 203 -36.90 4.47 15.91
N ASP A 204 -35.73 5.05 16.15
CA ASP A 204 -35.48 6.14 17.09
C ASP A 204 -35.58 7.53 16.45
N ASN A 205 -35.97 7.61 15.16
CA ASN A 205 -36.04 8.84 14.37
C ASN A 205 -34.70 9.58 14.18
N LEU A 206 -33.57 8.93 14.43
CA LEU A 206 -32.23 9.44 14.12
C LEU A 206 -31.83 9.13 12.67
N THR A 207 -30.69 9.68 12.25
CA THR A 207 -30.08 9.35 10.96
C THR A 207 -29.00 8.29 11.13
N TYR A 208 -28.82 7.45 10.11
CA TYR A 208 -27.69 6.51 10.03
C TYR A 208 -26.91 6.76 8.74
N SER A 209 -25.63 6.41 8.75
CA SER A 209 -24.72 6.62 7.64
C SER A 209 -24.72 5.41 6.71
N THR A 210 -24.53 5.67 5.41
CA THR A 210 -24.28 4.63 4.41
C THR A 210 -23.01 3.84 4.76
N LEU A 211 -21.96 4.50 5.23
CA LEU A 211 -20.78 3.83 5.76
C LEU A 211 -20.80 3.80 7.29
N SER A 212 -20.46 2.66 7.87
CA SER A 212 -20.24 2.50 9.31
C SER A 212 -19.19 1.43 9.58
N TYR A 213 -18.76 1.32 10.83
CA TYR A 213 -17.84 0.28 11.29
C TYR A 213 -18.48 -0.57 12.39
N ALA A 214 -18.06 -1.82 12.54
CA ALA A 214 -18.53 -2.65 13.66
C ALA A 214 -17.90 -2.21 14.98
N ASN A 215 -16.62 -1.83 14.97
CA ASN A 215 -15.91 -1.33 16.15
C ASN A 215 -14.94 -0.18 15.79
N GLY A 216 -14.25 0.42 16.77
CA GLY A 216 -13.29 1.50 16.56
C GLY A 216 -13.66 2.82 17.23
N PRO A 217 -12.94 3.92 16.91
CA PRO A 217 -13.20 5.22 17.51
C PRO A 217 -14.51 5.81 17.01
N ASN A 218 -15.23 6.48 17.92
CA ASN A 218 -16.38 7.35 17.59
C ASN A 218 -16.62 8.28 18.80
N PRO A 219 -15.82 9.34 18.96
CA PRO A 219 -15.83 10.17 20.16
C PRO A 219 -17.15 10.92 20.37
N ASN A 220 -17.90 11.17 19.29
CA ASN A 220 -19.18 11.89 19.31
C ASN A 220 -20.39 10.96 19.21
N ARG A 221 -20.24 9.66 19.52
CA ARG A 221 -21.34 8.69 19.45
C ARG A 221 -22.55 9.07 20.29
N PHE A 222 -22.30 9.65 21.46
CA PHE A 222 -23.32 10.02 22.43
C PHE A 222 -23.26 11.50 22.73
N GLU A 223 -24.42 12.12 22.89
CA GLU A 223 -24.58 13.49 23.34
C GLU A 223 -24.00 13.66 24.76
N ARG A 224 -23.18 14.69 24.95
CA ARG A 224 -22.48 14.91 26.25
C ARG A 224 -23.44 15.14 27.42
N ASN A 225 -24.61 15.71 27.16
CA ASN A 225 -25.51 16.21 28.21
C ASN A 225 -26.46 15.13 28.72
N ASN A 226 -26.96 14.26 27.85
CA ASN A 226 -27.99 13.27 28.19
C ASN A 226 -27.59 11.82 27.85
N HIS A 227 -26.40 11.60 27.28
CA HIS A 227 -25.90 10.28 26.85
C HIS A 227 -26.82 9.58 25.83
N GLU A 228 -27.71 10.33 25.17
CA GLU A 228 -28.51 9.81 24.07
C GLU A 228 -27.63 9.64 22.83
N GLN A 229 -28.06 8.79 21.92
CA GLN A 229 -27.36 8.59 20.66
C GLN A 229 -27.36 9.89 19.86
N HIS A 230 -26.17 10.29 19.43
CA HIS A 230 -25.96 11.51 18.65
C HIS A 230 -26.63 11.40 17.27
N ASN A 231 -27.37 12.43 16.88
CA ASN A 231 -27.97 12.50 15.55
C ASN A 231 -26.95 13.06 14.55
N ILE A 232 -26.40 12.19 13.73
CA ILE A 232 -25.36 12.56 12.76
C ILE A 232 -25.87 13.46 11.63
N SER A 233 -27.14 13.83 11.55
CA SER A 233 -27.74 14.52 10.39
C SER A 233 -26.96 15.76 9.93
N SER A 234 -26.46 16.56 10.88
CA SER A 234 -25.69 17.78 10.66
C SER A 234 -24.16 17.60 10.67
N ASP A 235 -23.67 16.38 10.81
CA ASP A 235 -22.24 16.12 10.87
C ASP A 235 -21.52 16.56 9.59
N PRO A 236 -20.29 17.08 9.70
CA PRO A 236 -19.48 17.51 8.57
C PRO A 236 -18.91 16.28 7.85
N ARG A 237 -19.76 15.42 7.30
CA ARG A 237 -19.33 14.14 6.73
C ARG A 237 -18.40 14.28 5.56
N ASP A 238 -18.48 15.37 4.79
CA ASP A 238 -17.58 15.66 3.67
C ASP A 238 -16.16 16.08 4.12
N ASP A 239 -15.94 16.28 5.43
CA ASP A 239 -14.62 16.50 6.01
C ASP A 239 -13.79 15.20 5.94
N PRO A 240 -12.58 15.22 5.35
CA PRO A 240 -11.70 14.06 5.33
C PRO A 240 -11.43 13.44 6.71
N ASP A 241 -11.41 14.25 7.76
CA ASP A 241 -11.14 13.80 9.14
C ASP A 241 -12.40 13.32 9.88
N TYR A 242 -13.57 13.30 9.23
CA TYR A 242 -14.80 12.79 9.83
C TYR A 242 -14.67 11.31 10.24
N THR A 243 -14.92 11.04 11.52
CA THR A 243 -14.94 9.69 12.09
C THR A 243 -16.32 9.06 11.95
N PHE A 244 -16.44 8.00 11.16
CA PHE A 244 -17.72 7.37 10.86
C PHE A 244 -18.29 6.58 12.04
N PRO A 245 -19.63 6.41 12.11
CA PRO A 245 -20.28 5.75 13.22
C PRO A 245 -19.82 4.30 13.42
N THR A 246 -19.75 3.88 14.68
CA THR A 246 -19.39 2.52 15.09
C THR A 246 -20.28 1.97 16.20
N ILE A 247 -20.41 0.63 16.27
CA ILE A 247 -21.25 -0.07 17.25
C ILE A 247 -20.48 -0.35 18.56
N HIS A 248 -19.19 -0.68 18.49
CA HIS A 248 -18.35 -0.97 19.65
C HIS A 248 -17.18 0.00 19.75
N LEU A 249 -17.16 0.83 20.79
CA LEU A 249 -16.11 1.84 20.96
C LEU A 249 -14.78 1.19 21.33
N LEU A 250 -13.77 1.46 20.51
CA LEU A 250 -12.36 1.14 20.75
C LEU A 250 -11.51 2.36 20.40
N ASN A 251 -10.26 2.40 20.87
CA ASN A 251 -9.33 3.48 20.48
C ASN A 251 -8.87 3.36 19.02
N SER A 252 -8.92 2.15 18.47
CA SER A 252 -8.59 1.82 17.09
C SER A 252 -9.53 0.70 16.65
N ALA A 253 -10.04 0.77 15.42
CA ALA A 253 -10.83 -0.32 14.86
C ALA A 253 -9.98 -1.59 14.75
N THR A 254 -10.61 -2.76 14.79
CA THR A 254 -9.91 -4.02 14.52
C THR A 254 -9.91 -4.30 13.02
N HIS A 255 -8.95 -5.10 12.59
CA HIS A 255 -9.06 -5.79 11.30
C HIS A 255 -10.31 -6.68 11.29
N ASP A 256 -10.71 -7.09 10.10
CA ASP A 256 -11.79 -8.05 9.89
C ASP A 256 -11.25 -9.35 9.25
N GLY A 257 -11.80 -10.47 9.68
CA GLY A 257 -11.35 -11.82 9.31
C GLY A 257 -12.06 -12.43 8.11
N GLN A 258 -12.89 -11.67 7.37
CA GLN A 258 -13.49 -12.17 6.14
C GLN A 258 -12.46 -12.36 5.03
N ASP A 259 -12.77 -13.25 4.08
CA ASP A 259 -11.98 -13.47 2.89
C ASP A 259 -11.80 -12.17 2.09
N VAL A 260 -10.64 -12.02 1.45
CA VAL A 260 -10.28 -10.83 0.67
C VAL A 260 -10.10 -11.18 -0.81
N GLY A 261 -10.38 -10.21 -1.68
CA GLY A 261 -10.27 -10.39 -3.12
C GLY A 261 -8.81 -10.50 -3.57
N VAL A 262 -8.57 -11.35 -4.56
CA VAL A 262 -7.31 -11.44 -5.30
C VAL A 262 -7.61 -11.25 -6.78
N TYR A 263 -6.93 -10.31 -7.41
CA TYR A 263 -7.05 -10.03 -8.84
C TYR A 263 -5.69 -10.24 -9.49
N ALA A 264 -5.66 -10.92 -10.64
CA ALA A 264 -4.43 -11.24 -11.33
C ALA A 264 -4.53 -10.99 -12.85
N ARG A 265 -3.42 -10.57 -13.45
CA ARG A 265 -3.28 -10.33 -14.89
C ARG A 265 -1.87 -10.75 -15.34
N GLY A 266 -1.75 -11.42 -16.49
CA GLY A 266 -0.46 -11.84 -17.05
C GLY A 266 -0.15 -13.34 -16.88
N PRO A 267 1.13 -13.74 -17.03
CA PRO A 267 1.52 -15.14 -17.07
C PRO A 267 1.09 -15.91 -15.81
N SER A 268 0.45 -17.05 -16.01
CA SER A 268 -0.10 -17.90 -14.93
C SER A 268 -1.19 -17.26 -14.05
N ALA A 269 -1.76 -16.10 -14.42
CA ALA A 269 -2.86 -15.48 -13.68
C ALA A 269 -4.09 -16.40 -13.54
N HIS A 270 -4.31 -17.30 -14.50
CA HIS A 270 -5.37 -18.31 -14.48
C HIS A 270 -5.26 -19.34 -13.34
N LEU A 271 -4.14 -19.37 -12.60
CA LEU A 271 -3.98 -20.21 -11.41
C LEU A 271 -4.55 -19.56 -10.14
N LEU A 272 -4.80 -18.25 -10.15
CA LEU A 272 -5.40 -17.50 -9.05
C LEU A 272 -6.91 -17.40 -9.25
N VAL A 273 -7.60 -18.54 -9.12
CA VAL A 273 -9.05 -18.66 -9.29
C VAL A 273 -9.67 -19.49 -8.16
N GLY A 274 -10.92 -19.19 -7.81
CA GLY A 274 -11.64 -19.87 -6.73
C GLY A 274 -11.25 -19.36 -5.34
N ASN A 275 -11.34 -20.24 -4.35
CA ASN A 275 -10.97 -19.95 -2.96
C ASN A 275 -9.70 -20.72 -2.60
N TYR A 276 -8.75 -20.04 -1.96
CA TYR A 276 -7.47 -20.61 -1.58
C TYR A 276 -6.87 -19.88 -0.39
N GLU A 277 -5.94 -20.54 0.28
CA GLU A 277 -5.15 -19.94 1.36
C GLU A 277 -4.29 -18.78 0.82
N GLN A 278 -4.16 -17.70 1.59
CA GLN A 278 -3.33 -16.54 1.23
C GLN A 278 -1.87 -16.93 0.89
N SER A 279 -1.37 -18.01 1.52
CA SER A 279 -0.04 -18.55 1.27
C SER A 279 0.17 -19.08 -0.16
N LEU A 280 -0.90 -19.36 -0.92
CA LEU A 280 -0.81 -19.79 -2.31
C LEU A 280 -0.27 -18.68 -3.23
N ILE A 281 -0.55 -17.41 -2.91
CA ILE A 281 -0.18 -16.26 -3.75
C ILE A 281 1.33 -16.25 -4.08
N PRO A 282 2.25 -16.23 -3.11
CA PRO A 282 3.69 -16.25 -3.42
C PRO A 282 4.15 -17.54 -4.11
N HIS A 283 3.46 -18.67 -3.93
CA HIS A 283 3.78 -19.91 -4.64
C HIS A 283 3.44 -19.81 -6.13
N VAL A 284 2.28 -19.25 -6.49
CA VAL A 284 1.91 -19.02 -7.89
C VAL A 284 2.83 -17.99 -8.54
N MET A 285 3.18 -16.93 -7.81
CA MET A 285 4.15 -15.95 -8.30
C MET A 285 5.53 -16.59 -8.54
N GLY A 286 6.02 -17.40 -7.60
CA GLY A 286 7.26 -18.15 -7.76
C GLY A 286 7.22 -19.15 -8.92
N TYR A 287 6.07 -19.80 -9.14
CA TYR A 287 5.84 -20.70 -10.28
C TYR A 287 5.91 -19.95 -11.61
N ALA A 288 5.19 -18.83 -11.73
CA ALA A 288 5.21 -17.99 -12.93
C ALA A 288 6.63 -17.48 -13.22
N ALA A 289 7.30 -16.98 -12.17
CA ALA A 289 8.66 -16.46 -12.14
C ALA A 289 9.77 -17.47 -12.35
N ARG A 290 9.49 -18.76 -12.19
CA ARG A 290 10.50 -19.81 -12.08
C ARG A 290 11.56 -19.48 -11.01
N ILE A 291 11.14 -18.94 -9.88
CA ILE A 291 12.02 -18.65 -8.74
C ILE A 291 11.59 -19.44 -7.50
N GLY A 292 12.55 -19.65 -6.60
CA GLY A 292 12.31 -20.35 -5.34
C GLY A 292 11.85 -21.80 -5.53
N PRO A 293 11.20 -22.40 -4.51
CA PRO A 293 10.81 -23.81 -4.54
C PRO A 293 9.87 -24.18 -5.68
N ALA A 294 9.04 -23.24 -6.14
CA ALA A 294 8.06 -23.48 -7.20
C ALA A 294 8.69 -23.59 -8.60
N ALA A 295 9.95 -23.15 -8.78
CA ALA A 295 10.69 -23.29 -10.03
C ALA A 295 10.82 -24.76 -10.49
N ALA A 296 10.89 -25.70 -9.54
CA ALA A 296 11.09 -27.13 -9.82
C ALA A 296 9.92 -27.79 -10.57
N ILE A 297 8.72 -27.20 -10.48
CA ILE A 297 7.50 -27.74 -11.11
C ILE A 297 7.00 -26.85 -12.27
N ALA A 298 7.66 -25.72 -12.51
CA ALA A 298 7.30 -24.81 -13.60
C ALA A 298 7.75 -25.39 -14.96
N PRO A 299 6.94 -25.29 -16.03
CA PRO A 299 7.31 -25.78 -17.36
C PRO A 299 8.52 -25.01 -17.89
N ASN A 300 9.37 -25.68 -18.68
CA ASN A 300 10.56 -25.08 -19.29
C ASN A 300 10.18 -23.91 -20.21
N ALA A 301 11.10 -22.94 -20.40
CA ALA A 301 10.92 -21.76 -21.25
C ALA A 301 10.37 -22.08 -22.66
N ASN A 302 10.81 -23.20 -23.23
CA ASN A 302 10.46 -23.61 -24.59
C ASN A 302 9.12 -24.35 -24.70
N THR A 303 8.37 -24.49 -23.59
CA THR A 303 7.11 -25.26 -23.53
C THR A 303 5.87 -24.38 -23.30
N LEU A 304 6.01 -23.06 -23.32
CA LEU A 304 4.88 -22.12 -23.25
C LEU A 304 4.07 -22.18 -24.54
N LEU A 305 3.21 -23.20 -24.63
CA LEU A 305 2.09 -23.22 -25.55
C LEU A 305 1.19 -22.03 -25.21
N THR A 306 1.03 -21.17 -26.20
CA THR A 306 0.10 -20.05 -26.22
C THR A 306 -1.32 -20.54 -25.88
N SER A 307 -1.76 -20.32 -24.64
CA SER A 307 -3.19 -20.33 -24.36
C SER A 307 -3.77 -19.05 -24.95
N SER A 308 -4.49 -19.19 -26.06
CA SER A 308 -5.26 -18.13 -26.72
C SER A 308 -6.04 -17.28 -25.72
N SER A 309 -5.71 -16.00 -25.65
CA SER A 309 -6.45 -14.99 -24.89
C SER A 309 -7.83 -14.77 -25.52
N TYR A 310 -8.88 -15.18 -24.81
CA TYR A 310 -10.21 -14.61 -25.05
C TYR A 310 -10.31 -13.31 -24.27
N SER A 311 -10.45 -12.20 -24.98
CA SER A 311 -10.69 -10.88 -24.39
C SER A 311 -12.04 -10.86 -23.68
N VAL A 312 -12.03 -10.79 -22.35
CA VAL A 312 -13.21 -10.49 -21.54
C VAL A 312 -13.09 -9.04 -21.08
N THR A 313 -14.02 -8.20 -21.50
CA THR A 313 -14.14 -6.81 -21.02
C THR A 313 -14.68 -6.80 -19.59
N PRO A 314 -13.96 -6.28 -18.58
CA PRO A 314 -14.48 -6.22 -17.22
C PRO A 314 -15.41 -5.02 -17.05
N THR A 315 -16.54 -5.24 -16.39
CA THR A 315 -17.41 -4.19 -15.86
C THR A 315 -17.32 -4.19 -14.33
N THR A 316 -16.99 -3.02 -13.78
CA THR A 316 -17.12 -2.56 -12.37
C THR A 316 -16.42 -3.37 -11.26
N ILE A 317 -15.48 -2.70 -10.58
CA ILE A 317 -14.59 -3.17 -9.51
C ILE A 317 -15.24 -2.95 -8.12
N LEU A 318 -15.09 -3.92 -7.21
CA LEU A 318 -15.41 -3.82 -5.78
C LEU A 318 -14.11 -3.82 -4.95
N LEU A 319 -13.97 -2.84 -4.05
CA LEU A 319 -12.77 -2.53 -3.25
C LEU A 319 -12.56 -3.47 -2.06
N LEU A 320 -11.30 -3.85 -1.82
CA LEU A 320 -10.74 -4.31 -0.54
C LEU A 320 -9.24 -3.96 -0.53
N LEU A 321 -8.64 -3.85 0.67
CA LEU A 321 -7.24 -3.47 0.92
C LEU A 321 -6.30 -4.11 -0.10
N ALA A 322 -5.23 -3.43 -0.50
CA ALA A 322 -4.39 -4.06 -1.49
C ALA A 322 -2.89 -3.78 -1.44
N VAL A 323 -2.18 -4.90 -1.51
CA VAL A 323 -0.81 -5.11 -1.90
C VAL A 323 -0.82 -5.41 -3.39
N LEU A 324 0.05 -4.71 -4.10
CA LEU A 324 0.35 -4.93 -5.50
C LEU A 324 1.72 -5.58 -5.60
N ILE A 325 1.75 -6.82 -6.08
CA ILE A 325 2.97 -7.56 -6.27
C ILE A 325 3.12 -7.86 -7.76
N PHE A 326 4.28 -7.51 -8.29
CA PHE A 326 4.63 -7.79 -9.68
C PHE A 326 5.78 -8.76 -9.76
N VAL A 327 5.71 -9.66 -10.74
CA VAL A 327 6.90 -10.28 -11.30
C VAL A 327 6.92 -10.07 -12.80
N LYS A 328 7.99 -9.44 -13.28
CA LYS A 328 8.35 -9.47 -14.69
C LYS A 328 9.27 -10.68 -14.93
N LEU A 329 8.88 -11.52 -15.87
CA LEU A 329 9.54 -12.77 -16.30
C LEU A 329 10.61 -12.51 -17.35
#